data_AF-A0AAQ4E088-F1
#
_entry.id   AF-A0AAQ4E088-F1
#
_cell.length_a   1.000
_cell.length_b   1.000
_cell.length_c   1.000
_cell.angle_alpha   90.00
_cell.angle_beta   90.00
_cell.angle_gamma   90.00
#
_symmetry.space_group_name_H-M   'P 1'
#
loop_
_entity.id
_entity.type
_entity.pdbx_description
1 polymer ?
#
loop_
_entity_poly.entity_id
_entity_poly.type
_entity_poly.pdbx_seq_one_letter_code
_entity_poly.pdbx_strand_id
1 'polypeptide(L)'
;MYEDGASKPRVSVPITLCFVIMIGYISGGAVIFSLWEGWEFLDGSYFCFVTLSTIGFGDLVPGDTVVSDSGSQEKLVICSLYLLVGMALIAMCFNLMQEEVIYKVRNCGKRIGIIKDADDDEDFS
;
A
#
# COMPACT_ATOMS: atom_id res chain seq x y z
N MET A 1 26.99 -30.34 -0.23
CA MET A 1 27.24 -29.14 0.61
C MET A 1 25.86 -28.63 0.97
N TYR A 2 25.41 -28.95 2.18
CA TYR A 2 24.11 -28.54 2.70
C TYR A 2 24.16 -27.03 2.96
N GLU A 3 23.37 -26.24 2.22
CA GLU A 3 23.02 -24.92 2.73
C GLU A 3 21.77 -25.08 3.59
N ASP A 4 22.05 -25.04 4.88
CA ASP A 4 21.17 -24.91 6.02
C ASP A 4 19.83 -24.24 5.72
N GLY A 5 18.78 -24.89 6.20
CA GLY A 5 17.44 -24.33 6.34
C GLY A 5 17.43 -23.18 7.33
N ALA A 6 17.90 -22.02 6.89
CA ALA A 6 17.60 -20.75 7.54
C ALA A 6 16.09 -20.55 7.49
N SER A 7 15.43 -20.98 8.56
CA SER A 7 14.06 -20.62 8.90
C SER A 7 13.96 -19.11 8.82
N LYS A 8 13.50 -18.59 7.65
CA LYS A 8 13.19 -17.18 7.49
C LYS A 8 12.23 -16.85 8.64
N PRO A 9 12.61 -15.98 9.60
CA PRO A 9 11.69 -15.58 10.65
C PRO A 9 10.46 -15.06 9.92
N ARG A 10 9.31 -15.73 10.13
CA ARG A 10 8.05 -15.29 9.54
C ARG A 10 7.75 -13.98 10.22
N VAL A 11 8.14 -12.88 9.57
CA VAL A 11 7.75 -11.55 9.98
C VAL A 11 6.25 -11.51 9.71
N SER A 12 5.47 -11.86 10.73
CA SER A 12 4.03 -11.71 10.71
C SER A 12 3.77 -10.22 10.72
N VAL A 13 3.78 -9.60 9.53
CA VAL A 13 3.47 -8.19 9.37
C VAL A 13 1.97 -8.09 9.59
N PRO A 14 1.52 -7.57 10.75
CA PRO A 14 0.09 -7.50 10.98
C PRO A 14 -0.50 -6.55 9.94
N ILE A 15 -1.65 -6.90 9.39
CA ILE A 15 -2.40 -6.04 8.45
C ILE A 15 -2.52 -4.61 8.98
N THR A 16 -2.65 -4.46 10.30
CA THR A 16 -2.67 -3.17 11.00
C THR A 16 -1.43 -2.32 10.72
N LEU A 17 -0.23 -2.91 10.64
CA LEU A 17 1.00 -2.18 10.31
C LEU A 17 0.94 -1.59 8.90
N CYS A 18 0.46 -2.35 7.91
CA CYS A 18 0.27 -1.86 6.55
C CYS A 18 -0.68 -0.66 6.50
N PHE A 19 -1.81 -0.73 7.22
CA PHE A 19 -2.74 0.39 7.33
C PHE A 19 -2.13 1.63 8.00
N VAL A 20 -1.34 1.44 9.06
CA VAL A 20 -0.67 2.56 9.75
C VAL A 20 0.36 3.22 8.84
N ILE A 21 1.16 2.43 8.11
CA ILE A 21 2.15 2.95 7.15
C ILE A 21 1.44 3.73 6.03
N MET A 22 0.34 3.19 5.51
CA MET A 22 -0.48 3.83 4.49
C MET A 22 -1.06 5.18 4.94
N ILE A 23 -1.67 5.22 6.13
CA ILE A 23 -2.24 6.44 6.69
C ILE A 23 -1.12 7.45 6.98
N GLY A 24 0.01 7.00 7.50
CA GLY A 24 1.19 7.84 7.74
C GLY A 24 1.74 8.44 6.45
N TYR A 25 1.81 7.64 5.38
CA TYR A 25 2.23 8.08 4.06
C TYR A 25 1.32 9.18 3.52
N ILE A 26 0.01 8.92 3.46
CA ILE A 26 -1.01 9.87 3.00
C ILE A 26 -0.98 11.15 3.82
N SER A 27 -0.89 11.04 5.15
CA SER A 27 -0.84 12.20 6.04
C SER A 27 0.42 13.04 5.81
N GLY A 28 1.57 12.40 5.59
CA GLY A 28 2.82 13.08 5.25
C GLY A 28 2.72 13.85 3.93
N GLY A 29 2.21 13.21 2.88
CA GLY A 29 1.95 13.87 1.60
C GLY A 29 0.96 15.03 1.74
N ALA A 30 -0.14 14.83 2.48
CA ALA A 30 -1.15 15.86 2.72
C ALA A 30 -0.55 17.12 3.35
N VAL A 31 0.33 16.98 4.35
CA VAL A 31 1.02 18.12 4.97
C VAL A 31 1.94 18.81 3.96
N ILE A 32 2.72 18.05 3.19
CA ILE A 32 3.65 18.62 2.20
C ILE A 32 2.89 19.42 1.14
N PHE A 33 1.84 18.84 0.55
CA PHE A 33 1.04 19.50 -0.48
C PHE A 33 0.21 20.67 0.07
N SER A 34 -0.35 20.53 1.27
CA SER A 34 -1.05 21.62 1.96
C SER A 34 -0.13 22.84 2.19
N LEU A 35 1.14 22.61 2.56
CA LEU A 35 2.11 23.69 2.75
C LEU A 35 2.59 24.31 1.43
N TRP A 36 2.68 23.53 0.35
CA TRP A 36 3.19 24.02 -0.95
C TRP A 36 2.16 24.69 -1.84
N GLU A 37 0.91 24.23 -1.80
CA GLU A 37 -0.19 24.75 -2.62
C GLU A 37 -1.17 25.61 -1.79
N GLY A 38 -0.99 25.68 -0.46
CA GLY A 38 -1.92 26.38 0.43
C GLY A 38 -3.28 25.69 0.57
N TRP A 39 -3.38 24.41 0.18
CA TRP A 39 -4.60 23.62 0.33
C TRP A 39 -4.90 23.29 1.78
N GLU A 40 -6.17 23.02 2.10
CA GLU A 40 -6.50 22.44 3.40
C GLU A 40 -5.90 21.03 3.54
N PHE A 41 -5.62 20.61 4.78
CA PHE A 41 -5.10 19.27 5.05
C PHE A 41 -6.01 18.17 4.48
N LEU A 42 -7.33 18.38 4.53
CA LEU A 42 -8.31 17.45 3.97
C LEU A 42 -8.17 17.33 2.44
N ASP A 43 -8.02 18.43 1.72
CA ASP A 43 -7.83 18.43 0.27
C ASP A 43 -6.51 17.75 -0.13
N GLY A 44 -5.42 18.03 0.61
CA GLY A 44 -4.13 17.37 0.40
C GLY A 44 -4.19 15.85 0.65
N SER A 45 -4.94 15.43 1.67
CA SER A 45 -5.15 14.01 1.98
C SER A 45 -6.06 13.32 0.96
N TYR A 46 -7.09 14.02 0.48
CA TYR A 46 -8.00 13.55 -0.56
C TYR A 46 -7.24 13.33 -1.87
N PHE A 47 -6.42 14.30 -2.30
CA PHE A 47 -5.56 14.17 -3.47
C PHE A 47 -4.66 12.93 -3.35
N CYS A 48 -3.90 12.83 -2.25
CA CYS A 48 -3.02 11.68 -2.03
C CYS A 48 -3.79 10.36 -2.09
N PHE A 49 -4.93 10.26 -1.42
CA PHE A 49 -5.73 9.04 -1.41
C PHE A 49 -6.31 8.69 -2.79
N VAL A 50 -6.92 9.65 -3.50
CA VAL A 50 -7.53 9.44 -4.82
C VAL A 50 -6.49 9.05 -5.87
N THR A 51 -5.31 9.65 -5.84
CA THR A 51 -4.24 9.30 -6.77
C THR A 51 -3.65 7.93 -6.45
N LEU A 52 -3.39 7.66 -5.17
CA LEU A 52 -2.79 6.40 -4.73
C LEU A 52 -3.73 5.19 -4.83
N SER A 53 -5.02 5.41 -4.64
CA SER A 53 -6.07 4.41 -4.90
C SER A 53 -6.35 4.22 -6.39
N THR A 54 -5.64 4.95 -7.28
CA THR A 54 -5.81 4.92 -8.74
C THR A 54 -7.19 5.36 -9.22
N ILE A 55 -7.98 6.01 -8.37
CA ILE A 55 -9.28 6.61 -8.74
C ILE A 55 -9.03 7.78 -9.70
N GLY A 56 -8.10 8.67 -9.35
CA GLY A 56 -7.55 9.68 -10.26
C GLY A 56 -8.56 10.65 -10.88
N PHE A 57 -9.46 11.26 -10.09
CA PHE A 57 -10.43 12.24 -10.60
C PHE A 57 -9.77 13.44 -11.31
N GLY A 58 -8.59 13.86 -10.83
CA GLY A 58 -7.81 14.96 -11.43
C GLY A 58 -8.39 16.35 -11.18
N ASP A 59 -9.27 16.50 -10.19
CA ASP A 59 -9.88 17.74 -9.73
C ASP A 59 -8.91 18.60 -8.92
N LEU A 60 -8.01 17.95 -8.16
CA LEU A 60 -6.93 18.58 -7.41
C LEU A 60 -5.60 18.08 -7.98
N VAL A 61 -4.78 18.98 -8.53
CA VAL A 61 -3.44 18.64 -9.05
C VAL A 61 -2.44 19.71 -8.62
N PRO A 62 -1.31 19.33 -7.98
CA PRO A 62 -0.28 20.28 -7.61
C PRO A 62 0.31 20.92 -8.88
N GLY A 63 0.59 22.22 -8.83
CA GLY A 63 1.12 22.99 -9.96
C GLY A 63 0.08 23.78 -10.76
N ASP A 64 -1.23 23.59 -10.53
CA ASP A 64 -2.28 24.28 -11.30
C ASP A 64 -2.43 25.78 -10.93
N THR A 65 -2.15 26.15 -9.67
CA THR A 65 -2.28 27.54 -9.21
C THR A 65 -1.05 28.41 -9.47
N VAL A 66 0.09 27.82 -9.83
CA VAL A 66 1.41 28.47 -9.93
C VAL A 66 1.93 28.60 -11.38
N VAL A 67 1.03 28.75 -12.35
CA VAL A 67 1.39 28.91 -13.79
C VAL A 67 2.27 30.17 -14.07
N SER A 68 2.50 31.05 -13.09
CA SER A 68 3.32 32.26 -13.25
C SER A 68 4.71 32.23 -12.59
N ASP A 69 5.13 31.17 -11.89
CA ASP A 69 6.42 31.14 -11.20
C ASP A 69 7.34 29.99 -11.63
N SER A 70 8.66 30.27 -11.65
CA SER A 70 9.68 29.34 -12.13
C SER A 70 9.88 28.11 -11.22
N GLY A 71 9.27 28.09 -10.02
CA GLY A 71 9.29 26.98 -9.06
C GLY A 71 8.25 25.88 -9.27
N SER A 72 7.45 25.92 -10.34
CA SER A 72 6.37 24.94 -10.54
C SER A 72 6.89 23.56 -10.99
N GLN A 73 8.02 23.52 -11.71
CA GLN A 73 8.59 22.26 -12.22
C GLN A 73 9.15 21.38 -11.10
N GLU A 74 9.77 21.98 -10.07
CA GLU A 74 10.34 21.24 -8.94
C GLU A 74 9.25 20.58 -8.07
N LYS A 75 8.12 21.25 -7.85
CA LYS A 75 6.97 20.68 -7.13
C LYS A 75 6.38 19.47 -7.86
N LEU A 76 6.25 19.53 -9.18
CA LEU A 76 5.74 18.44 -10.01
C LEU A 76 6.68 17.22 -10.01
N VAL A 77 8.00 17.46 -10.09
CA VAL A 77 8.98 16.38 -10.01
C VAL A 77 8.90 15.68 -8.65
N ILE A 78 8.87 16.44 -7.54
CA ILE A 78 8.78 15.84 -6.21
C ILE A 78 7.42 15.13 -6.02
N CYS A 79 6.34 15.69 -6.54
CA CYS A 79 5.03 15.05 -6.56
C CYS A 79 5.08 13.70 -7.29
N SER A 80 5.64 13.66 -8.50
CA SER A 80 5.74 12.41 -9.28
C SER A 80 6.57 11.35 -8.56
N LEU A 81 7.70 11.73 -7.93
CA LEU A 81 8.53 10.82 -7.16
C LEU A 81 7.78 10.27 -5.94
N TYR A 82 7.07 11.14 -5.22
CA TYR A 82 6.22 10.75 -4.09
C TYR A 82 5.11 9.80 -4.56
N LEU A 83 4.42 10.08 -5.65
CA LEU A 83 3.37 9.18 -6.15
C LEU A 83 3.93 7.83 -6.59
N LEU A 84 5.10 7.80 -7.23
CA LEU A 84 5.77 6.56 -7.64
C LEU A 84 6.11 5.68 -6.43
N VAL A 85 6.73 6.27 -5.40
CA VAL A 85 7.04 5.56 -4.15
C VAL A 85 5.76 5.07 -3.46
N GLY A 86 4.73 5.91 -3.42
CA GLY A 86 3.44 5.58 -2.80
C GLY A 86 2.73 4.42 -3.51
N MET A 87 2.74 4.39 -4.84
CA MET A 87 2.17 3.27 -5.59
C MET A 87 2.94 1.96 -5.35
N ALA A 88 4.28 2.02 -5.22
CA ALA A 88 5.08 0.85 -4.89
C ALA A 88 4.78 0.33 -3.46
N LEU A 89 4.63 1.25 -2.49
CA LEU A 89 4.22 0.91 -1.13
C LEU A 89 2.83 0.28 -1.10
N ILE A 90 1.90 0.81 -1.88
CA ILE A 90 0.54 0.26 -2.00
C ILE A 90 0.56 -1.13 -2.60
N ALA A 91 1.31 -1.35 -3.68
CA ALA A 91 1.44 -2.66 -4.28
C ALA A 91 2.00 -3.69 -3.29
N MET A 92 3.04 -3.32 -2.54
CA MET A 92 3.60 -4.16 -1.48
C MET A 92 2.56 -4.44 -0.37
N CYS A 93 1.86 -3.41 0.10
CA CYS A 93 0.83 -3.56 1.13
C CYS A 93 -0.31 -4.49 0.67
N PHE A 94 -0.76 -4.35 -0.58
CA PHE A 94 -1.78 -5.22 -1.15
C PHE A 94 -1.30 -6.66 -1.27
N ASN A 95 -0.06 -6.89 -1.69
CA ASN A 95 0.50 -8.23 -1.75
C ASN A 95 0.50 -8.90 -0.36
N LEU A 96 0.95 -8.18 0.68
CA LEU A 96 0.95 -8.70 2.05
C LEU A 96 -0.48 -8.93 2.59
N MET A 97 -1.40 -8.01 2.33
CA MET A 97 -2.80 -8.16 2.73
C MET A 97 -3.44 -9.37 2.05
N GLN A 98 -3.17 -9.59 0.77
CA GLN A 98 -3.67 -10.74 0.03
C GLN A 98 -3.17 -12.05 0.64
N GLU A 99 -1.88 -12.15 0.98
CA GLU A 99 -1.29 -13.34 1.62
C GLU A 99 -1.97 -13.66 2.96
N GLU A 100 -2.15 -12.66 3.83
CA GLU A 100 -2.77 -12.81 5.14
C GLU A 100 -4.27 -13.13 5.05
N VAL A 101 -4.99 -12.50 4.12
CA VAL A 101 -6.41 -12.80 3.87
C VAL A 101 -6.55 -14.23 3.37
N ILE A 102 -5.72 -14.66 2.41
CA ILE A 102 -5.72 -16.05 1.92
C ILE A 102 -5.38 -17.02 3.05
N TYR A 103 -4.41 -16.69 3.90
CA TYR A 103 -4.06 -17.51 5.05
C TYR A 103 -5.25 -17.69 6.02
N LYS A 104 -5.92 -16.58 6.39
CA LYS A 104 -7.11 -16.61 7.26
C LYS A 104 -8.30 -17.32 6.59
N VAL A 105 -8.54 -17.08 5.30
CA VAL A 105 -9.62 -17.72 4.54
C VAL A 105 -9.38 -19.23 4.45
N ARG A 106 -8.15 -19.69 4.19
CA ARG A 106 -7.79 -21.12 4.21
C ARG A 106 -8.01 -21.72 5.61
N ASN A 107 -7.63 -21.02 6.67
CA ASN A 107 -7.86 -21.49 8.04
C ASN A 107 -9.36 -21.57 8.40
N CYS A 108 -10.15 -20.58 7.98
CA CYS A 108 -11.61 -20.62 8.10
C CYS A 108 -12.21 -21.76 7.28
N GLY A 109 -11.75 -21.98 6.04
CA GLY A 109 -12.20 -23.08 5.17
C GLY A 109 -11.92 -24.47 5.75
N LYS A 110 -10.76 -24.64 6.41
CA LYS A 110 -10.45 -25.86 7.18
C LYS A 110 -11.39 -26.05 8.37
N ARG A 111 -11.72 -24.97 9.10
CA ARG A 111 -12.68 -25.04 10.22
C ARG A 111 -14.12 -25.32 9.79
N ILE A 112 -14.49 -24.94 8.58
CA ILE A 112 -15.83 -25.15 8.01
C ILE A 112 -15.95 -26.52 7.31
N GLY A 113 -14.85 -27.28 7.19
CA GLY A 113 -14.84 -28.63 6.60
C GLY A 113 -14.97 -28.68 5.08
N ILE A 114 -14.83 -27.53 4.39
CA ILE A 114 -14.90 -27.43 2.93
C ILE A 114 -13.59 -27.87 2.25
N ILE A 115 -12.47 -27.88 2.97
CA ILE A 115 -11.16 -28.29 2.45
C ILE A 115 -10.78 -29.62 3.10
N LYS A 116 -10.94 -30.73 2.36
CA LYS A 116 -10.36 -32.03 2.71
C LYS A 116 -8.91 -32.01 2.22
N ASP A 117 -7.95 -32.11 3.14
CA ASP A 117 -6.54 -32.28 2.77
C ASP A 117 -6.44 -33.64 2.02
N ALA A 118 -5.92 -33.63 0.80
CA ALA A 118 -5.81 -34.80 -0.08
C ALA A 118 -4.50 -35.57 0.16
N ASP A 119 -4.10 -35.73 1.43
CA ASP A 119 -2.85 -36.40 1.84
C ASP A 119 -3.08 -37.66 2.70
N ASP A 120 -4.30 -38.21 2.75
CA ASP A 120 -4.61 -39.43 3.52
C ASP A 120 -4.54 -40.75 2.70
N ASP A 121 -4.12 -40.72 1.43
CA ASP A 121 -4.17 -41.89 0.53
C ASP A 121 -2.81 -42.57 0.23
N GLU A 122 -1.70 -42.24 0.93
CA GLU A 122 -0.40 -42.91 0.73
C GLU A 122 0.10 -43.78 1.92
N ASP A 123 -0.67 -43.93 3.01
CA ASP A 123 -0.27 -44.77 4.16
C ASP A 123 -0.84 -46.21 4.14
N PHE A 124 -1.41 -46.64 3.01
CA PHE A 124 -1.79 -48.04 2.78
C PHE A 124 -1.13 -48.57 1.49
N SER A 125 0.19 -48.80 1.55
CA SER A 125 0.84 -49.80 0.68
C SER A 125 1.90 -50.60 1.41
#